data_AF-M0JQ74-F1
#
_entry.id   AF-M0JQ74-F1
#
_cell.length_a   1.000
_cell.length_b   1.000
_cell.length_c   1.000
_cell.angle_alpha   90.00
_cell.angle_beta   90.00
_cell.angle_gamma   90.00
#
_symmetry.space_group_name_H-M   'P 1'
#
loop_
_entity.id
_entity.type
_entity.pdbx_description
1 polymer ?
#
loop_
_entity_poly.entity_id
_entity_poly.type
_entity_poly.pdbx_seq_one_letter_code
_entity_poly.pdbx_strand_id
1 'polypeptide(L)'
;MLAYTVYSEAGGVGKTTTAANLAHAHASNGLKTLVIDLDPQEASLSYVFGVDGDRDDGEADNLVRHMVGRAKGPFEDLIREDTGVDNLDVIPAHNMLSGLDTAMRRAKETEEQMNPDVEWVEEEQLYQLLGRNGIHEEYDAIICDPQASEGQGLYNAVMVTQTVLIPVELSGKGSLSIDGLEQLVDGLENNLDIEVGVLGVVPVAFGDTTGQQQHLETLQEDVKYDVPAVFRKRESLMQEMWDAQATAYQVVENAYKDGEEGVRRVPDREHETLEKYDELAAEIEEAFDA
;
A
#
# COMPACT_ATOMS: atom_id res chain seq x y z
N MET A 1 -6.03 8.54 13.87
CA MET A 1 -5.82 8.41 12.43
C MET A 1 -5.07 7.11 12.23
N LEU A 2 -5.68 6.18 11.52
CA LEU A 2 -5.09 4.91 11.14
C LEU A 2 -4.12 5.17 9.97
N ALA A 3 -2.87 4.74 10.08
CA ALA A 3 -1.89 4.95 9.02
C ALA A 3 -0.90 3.80 8.94
N TYR A 4 -0.83 3.11 7.80
CA TYR A 4 0.12 2.02 7.61
C TYR A 4 0.56 1.86 6.16
N THR A 5 1.76 1.32 5.99
CA THR A 5 2.33 0.98 4.69
C THR A 5 2.22 -0.53 4.47
N VAL A 6 1.69 -0.96 3.33
CA VAL A 6 1.67 -2.38 2.97
C VAL A 6 2.97 -2.72 2.24
N TYR A 7 3.89 -3.44 2.90
CA TYR A 7 5.22 -3.65 2.35
C TYR A 7 5.75 -5.08 2.48
N SER A 8 6.57 -5.47 1.51
CA SER A 8 7.32 -6.71 1.45
C SER A 8 8.36 -6.59 0.34
N GLU A 9 9.60 -7.01 0.61
CA GLU A 9 10.71 -7.00 -0.35
C GLU A 9 10.45 -7.91 -1.57
N ALA A 10 9.57 -8.90 -1.40
CA ALA A 10 9.21 -9.79 -2.48
C ALA A 10 8.24 -9.10 -3.45
N GLY A 11 8.62 -9.02 -4.73
CA GLY A 11 7.74 -8.58 -5.81
C GLY A 11 6.61 -9.58 -6.04
N GLY A 12 5.40 -9.08 -6.31
CA GLY A 12 4.25 -9.92 -6.69
C GLY A 12 3.55 -10.67 -5.55
N VAL A 13 3.91 -10.46 -4.29
CA VAL A 13 3.27 -11.11 -3.13
C VAL A 13 1.88 -10.57 -2.77
N GLY A 14 1.29 -9.69 -3.59
CA GLY A 14 -0.02 -9.12 -3.32
C GLY A 14 -0.04 -7.91 -2.38
N LYS A 15 1.01 -7.08 -2.37
CA LYS A 15 1.02 -5.76 -1.67
C LYS A 15 -0.15 -4.89 -2.11
N THR A 16 -0.18 -4.51 -3.38
CA THR A 16 -1.25 -3.73 -4.00
C THR A 16 -2.64 -4.33 -3.81
N THR A 17 -2.77 -5.65 -3.99
CA THR A 17 -4.03 -6.36 -3.74
C THR A 17 -4.49 -6.23 -2.30
N THR A 18 -3.57 -6.32 -1.34
CA THR A 18 -3.88 -6.18 0.08
C THR A 18 -4.22 -4.73 0.42
N ALA A 19 -3.43 -3.77 -0.06
CA ALA A 19 -3.68 -2.34 0.13
C ALA A 19 -5.04 -1.91 -0.43
N ALA A 20 -5.35 -2.26 -1.67
CA ALA A 20 -6.60 -1.88 -2.33
C ALA A 20 -7.84 -2.44 -1.61
N ASN A 21 -7.81 -3.71 -1.19
CA ASN A 21 -8.94 -4.33 -0.51
C ASN A 21 -9.11 -3.86 0.94
N LEU A 22 -8.02 -3.61 1.67
CA LEU A 22 -8.14 -3.01 3.01
C LEU A 22 -8.62 -1.57 2.94
N ALA A 23 -8.17 -0.80 1.94
CA ALA A 23 -8.69 0.54 1.73
C ALA A 23 -10.19 0.55 1.46
N HIS A 24 -10.67 -0.39 0.64
CA HIS A 24 -12.10 -0.60 0.42
C HIS A 24 -12.84 -0.96 1.71
N ALA A 25 -12.29 -1.87 2.52
CA ALA A 25 -12.89 -2.32 3.77
C ALA A 25 -13.02 -1.15 4.77
N HIS A 26 -11.95 -0.39 4.99
CA HIS A 26 -11.96 0.79 5.87
C HIS A 26 -12.97 1.86 5.39
N ALA A 27 -13.02 2.13 4.09
CA ALA A 27 -13.99 3.05 3.51
C ALA A 27 -15.45 2.57 3.70
N SER A 28 -15.68 1.27 3.56
CA SER A 28 -16.97 0.62 3.81
C SER A 28 -17.38 0.64 5.29
N ASN A 29 -16.40 0.62 6.19
CA ASN A 29 -16.60 0.81 7.63
C ASN A 29 -16.89 2.28 8.01
N GLY A 30 -16.84 3.20 7.04
CA GLY A 30 -17.19 4.60 7.20
C GLY A 30 -16.02 5.53 7.49
N LEU A 31 -14.77 5.03 7.39
CA LEU A 31 -13.57 5.86 7.50
C LEU A 31 -13.33 6.60 6.19
N LYS A 32 -13.02 7.90 6.26
CA LYS A 32 -12.47 8.61 5.11
C LYS A 32 -11.05 8.11 4.84
N THR A 33 -10.89 7.39 3.75
CA THR A 33 -9.67 6.64 3.46
C THR A 33 -8.92 7.26 2.28
N LEU A 34 -7.64 7.57 2.48
CA LEU A 34 -6.72 7.99 1.42
C LEU A 34 -5.73 6.87 1.15
N VAL A 35 -5.55 6.54 -0.12
CA VAL A 35 -4.46 5.65 -0.55
C VAL A 35 -3.46 6.41 -1.39
N ILE A 36 -2.17 6.19 -1.12
CA ILE A 36 -1.06 6.82 -1.85
C ILE A 36 -0.32 5.72 -2.60
N ASP A 37 -0.43 5.73 -3.92
CA ASP A 37 0.26 4.79 -4.79
C ASP A 37 1.68 5.30 -5.09
N LEU A 38 2.67 4.58 -4.57
CA LEU A 38 4.09 4.88 -4.67
C LEU A 38 4.82 3.85 -5.54
N ASP A 39 4.09 3.08 -6.35
CA ASP A 39 4.66 2.12 -7.29
C ASP A 39 4.67 2.65 -8.76
N PRO A 40 5.86 2.88 -9.36
CA PRO A 40 5.96 3.26 -10.75
C PRO A 40 5.59 2.16 -11.76
N GLN A 41 5.21 0.95 -11.35
CA GLN A 41 4.72 -0.09 -12.26
C GLN A 41 3.30 0.17 -12.80
N GLU A 42 3.07 -0.13 -14.07
CA GLU A 42 1.75 0.00 -14.73
C GLU A 42 0.65 -0.74 -13.97
N ALA A 43 0.89 -2.01 -13.61
CA ALA A 43 0.03 -2.79 -12.73
C ALA A 43 0.26 -2.40 -11.26
N SER A 44 -0.30 -1.27 -10.86
CA SER A 44 -0.24 -0.68 -9.51
C SER A 44 -1.63 -0.38 -8.97
N LEU A 45 -1.71 0.22 -7.79
CA LEU A 45 -2.97 0.51 -7.10
C LEU A 45 -3.85 1.47 -7.90
N SER A 46 -3.25 2.46 -8.54
CA SER A 46 -3.95 3.44 -9.38
C SER A 46 -4.71 2.79 -10.53
N TYR A 47 -4.13 1.74 -11.13
CA TYR A 47 -4.78 0.97 -12.19
C TYR A 47 -5.97 0.17 -11.67
N VAL A 48 -5.87 -0.41 -10.45
CA VAL A 48 -6.98 -1.15 -9.81
C VAL A 48 -8.18 -0.24 -9.55
N PHE A 49 -7.97 1.05 -9.28
CA PHE A 49 -9.05 2.03 -9.08
C PHE A 49 -9.41 2.82 -10.35
N GLY A 50 -8.75 2.57 -11.48
CA GLY A 50 -9.04 3.27 -12.75
C GLY A 50 -8.65 4.75 -12.78
N VAL A 51 -7.72 5.18 -11.93
CA VAL A 51 -7.32 6.60 -11.74
C VAL A 51 -5.92 6.91 -12.30
N ASP A 52 -5.39 6.06 -13.18
CA ASP A 52 -4.05 6.14 -13.75
C ASP A 52 -3.96 6.91 -15.09
N GLY A 53 -5.00 7.66 -15.46
CA GLY A 53 -5.10 8.31 -16.78
C GLY A 53 -3.98 9.30 -17.13
N ASP A 54 -3.33 9.90 -16.12
CA ASP A 54 -2.21 10.85 -16.31
C ASP A 54 -0.83 10.20 -16.11
N ARG A 55 -0.75 8.88 -15.88
CA ARG A 55 0.45 8.17 -15.42
C ARG A 55 1.71 8.43 -16.26
N ASP A 56 1.55 8.47 -17.58
CA ASP A 56 2.64 8.62 -18.55
C ASP A 56 2.72 10.01 -19.19
N ASP A 57 1.83 10.92 -18.81
CA ASP A 57 1.86 12.30 -19.28
C ASP A 57 2.96 13.10 -18.57
N GLY A 58 4.10 13.25 -19.24
CA GLY A 58 5.22 14.06 -18.74
C GLY A 58 4.86 15.52 -18.42
N GLU A 59 3.78 16.06 -18.97
CA GLU A 59 3.29 17.41 -18.70
C GLU A 59 2.27 17.50 -17.56
N ALA A 60 1.70 16.37 -17.10
CA ALA A 60 0.84 16.35 -15.93
C ALA A 60 1.58 16.81 -14.67
N ASP A 61 0.81 17.38 -13.73
CA ASP A 61 1.29 17.51 -12.36
C ASP A 61 1.22 16.14 -11.67
N ASN A 62 2.05 15.91 -10.66
CA ASN A 62 2.08 14.63 -9.96
C ASN A 62 2.78 14.73 -8.61
N LEU A 63 2.63 13.70 -7.79
CA LEU A 63 3.17 13.64 -6.44
C LEU A 63 4.68 13.92 -6.38
N VAL A 64 5.47 13.36 -7.33
CA VAL A 64 6.92 13.57 -7.37
C VAL A 64 7.27 15.05 -7.51
N ARG A 65 6.56 15.78 -8.38
CA ARG A 65 6.76 17.23 -8.55
C ARG A 65 6.49 17.99 -7.25
N HIS A 66 5.44 17.63 -6.54
CA HIS A 66 5.09 18.25 -5.26
C HIS A 66 6.11 17.98 -4.16
N MET A 67 6.57 16.73 -4.03
CA MET A 67 7.59 16.34 -3.06
C MET A 67 8.93 17.05 -3.29
N VAL A 68 9.30 17.32 -4.55
CA VAL A 68 10.56 18.03 -4.88
C VAL A 68 10.40 19.54 -5.03
N GLY A 69 9.27 20.12 -4.59
CA GLY A 69 9.04 21.57 -4.61
C GLY A 69 8.87 22.18 -6.01
N ARG A 70 8.38 21.40 -6.98
CA ARG A 70 8.19 21.78 -8.40
C ARG A 70 6.76 21.55 -8.88
N ALA A 71 5.79 21.66 -7.98
CA ALA A 71 4.36 21.57 -8.27
C ALA A 71 3.95 22.50 -9.43
N LYS A 72 3.02 22.04 -10.27
CA LYS A 72 2.43 22.83 -11.36
C LYS A 72 1.07 23.42 -10.99
N GLY A 73 0.38 22.83 -10.01
CA GLY A 73 -0.93 23.22 -9.52
C GLY A 73 -1.06 23.05 -8.00
N PRO A 74 -2.28 23.24 -7.46
CA PRO A 74 -2.60 22.95 -6.07
C PRO A 74 -2.48 21.44 -5.77
N PHE A 75 -2.28 21.08 -4.50
CA PHE A 75 -2.04 19.68 -4.11
C PHE A 75 -3.32 18.84 -4.21
N GLU A 76 -4.45 19.46 -3.92
CA GLU A 76 -5.79 18.87 -3.94
C GLU A 76 -6.16 18.34 -5.33
N ASP A 77 -5.65 18.97 -6.39
CA ASP A 77 -5.84 18.52 -7.78
C ASP A 77 -5.13 17.17 -8.07
N LEU A 78 -4.25 16.69 -7.18
CA LEU A 78 -3.65 15.36 -7.30
C LEU A 78 -4.58 14.25 -6.77
N ILE A 79 -5.53 14.58 -5.90
CA ILE A 79 -6.41 13.61 -5.25
C ILE A 79 -7.51 13.22 -6.23
N ARG A 80 -7.76 11.92 -6.38
CA ARG A 80 -8.78 11.34 -7.26
C ARG A 80 -9.88 10.72 -6.39
N GLU A 81 -11.07 11.30 -6.49
CA GLU A 81 -12.28 10.88 -5.74
C GLU A 81 -13.16 9.93 -6.56
N ASP A 82 -12.84 9.72 -7.85
CA ASP A 82 -13.60 8.91 -8.80
C ASP A 82 -13.17 7.44 -8.82
N THR A 83 -12.87 6.88 -7.65
CA THR A 83 -12.38 5.49 -7.46
C THR A 83 -13.45 4.41 -7.63
N GLY A 84 -14.73 4.81 -7.71
CA GLY A 84 -15.87 3.90 -7.71
C GLY A 84 -16.19 3.28 -6.34
N VAL A 85 -15.58 3.77 -5.26
CA VAL A 85 -15.82 3.37 -3.87
C VAL A 85 -16.07 4.63 -3.03
N ASP A 86 -17.21 4.69 -2.34
CA ASP A 86 -17.54 5.83 -1.49
C ASP A 86 -16.55 5.96 -0.31
N ASN A 87 -16.19 7.19 0.07
CA ASN A 87 -15.21 7.52 1.13
C ASN A 87 -13.77 7.03 0.86
N LEU A 88 -13.43 6.71 -0.38
CA LEU A 88 -12.10 6.27 -0.76
C LEU A 88 -11.51 7.14 -1.86
N ASP A 89 -10.43 7.83 -1.51
CA ASP A 89 -9.69 8.70 -2.42
C ASP A 89 -8.29 8.14 -2.68
N VAL A 90 -7.72 8.46 -3.83
CA VAL A 90 -6.39 7.98 -4.25
C VAL A 90 -5.52 9.14 -4.71
N ILE A 91 -4.27 9.18 -4.24
CA ILE A 91 -3.20 9.92 -4.92
C ILE A 91 -2.51 8.93 -5.86
N PRO A 92 -2.66 9.10 -7.19
CA PRO A 92 -2.21 8.12 -8.15
C PRO A 92 -0.69 8.16 -8.37
N ALA A 93 -0.15 7.00 -8.76
CA ALA A 93 1.22 6.86 -9.19
C ALA A 93 1.46 7.53 -10.55
N HIS A 94 2.71 7.93 -10.78
CA HIS A 94 3.17 8.50 -12.04
C HIS A 94 4.53 7.90 -12.40
N ASN A 95 4.85 7.77 -13.69
CA ASN A 95 6.13 7.20 -14.16
C ASN A 95 7.38 7.95 -13.67
N MET A 96 7.22 9.18 -13.18
CA MET A 96 8.29 9.94 -12.53
C MET A 96 8.77 9.32 -11.21
N LEU A 97 7.96 8.47 -10.56
CA LEU A 97 8.35 7.74 -9.35
C LEU A 97 9.60 6.86 -9.59
N SER A 98 9.81 6.33 -10.80
CA SER A 98 11.03 5.59 -11.15
C SER A 98 12.32 6.42 -11.01
N GLY A 99 12.20 7.75 -11.03
CA GLY A 99 13.31 8.69 -10.88
C GLY A 99 13.32 9.40 -9.53
N LEU A 100 12.49 9.00 -8.57
CA LEU A 100 12.26 9.71 -7.31
C LEU A 100 13.56 9.97 -6.56
N ASP A 101 14.39 8.95 -6.33
CA ASP A 101 15.66 9.09 -5.60
C ASP A 101 16.60 10.11 -6.24
N THR A 102 16.65 10.16 -7.58
CA THR A 102 17.47 11.13 -8.30
C THR A 102 16.85 12.53 -8.24
N ALA A 103 15.52 12.63 -8.28
CA ALA A 103 14.81 13.89 -8.19
C ALA A 103 14.96 14.51 -6.80
N MET A 104 14.81 13.71 -5.74
CA MET A 104 15.01 14.11 -4.35
C MET A 104 16.43 14.63 -4.12
N ARG A 105 17.45 13.86 -4.52
CA ARG A 105 18.84 14.26 -4.32
C ARG A 105 19.17 15.59 -4.98
N ARG A 106 18.66 15.81 -6.19
CA ARG A 106 18.83 17.08 -6.90
C ARG A 106 18.09 18.24 -6.21
N ALA A 107 16.92 17.98 -5.64
CA ALA A 107 16.17 18.97 -4.88
C ALA A 107 16.94 19.34 -3.61
N LYS A 108 17.41 18.34 -2.84
CA LYS A 108 18.29 18.51 -1.68
C LYS A 108 19.50 19.38 -1.98
N GLU A 109 20.28 18.99 -2.99
CA GLU A 109 21.48 19.72 -3.40
C GLU A 109 21.18 21.18 -3.79
N THR A 110 20.02 21.42 -4.41
CA THR A 110 19.61 22.77 -4.81
C THR A 110 19.20 23.60 -3.59
N GLU A 111 18.41 23.01 -2.69
CA GLU A 111 17.90 23.69 -1.50
C GLU A 111 19.03 24.05 -0.54
N GLU A 112 19.92 23.11 -0.22
CA GLU A 112 21.08 23.36 0.66
C GLU A 112 22.07 24.38 0.08
N GLN A 113 22.17 24.48 -1.26
CA GLN A 113 22.97 25.52 -1.91
C GLN A 113 22.34 26.92 -1.80
N MET A 114 21.02 27.01 -1.89
CA MET A 114 20.30 28.29 -1.81
C MET A 114 20.09 28.74 -0.36
N ASN A 115 19.87 27.78 0.54
CA ASN A 115 19.53 27.97 1.94
C ASN A 115 20.44 27.08 2.82
N PRO A 116 21.70 27.48 3.09
CA PRO A 116 22.67 26.63 3.80
C PRO A 116 22.30 26.28 5.25
N ASP A 117 21.33 26.99 5.83
CA ASP A 117 20.83 26.77 7.18
C ASP A 117 19.60 25.84 7.21
N VAL A 118 19.09 25.41 6.04
CA VAL A 118 17.94 24.50 5.91
C VAL A 118 18.46 23.08 5.74
N GLU A 119 18.01 22.19 6.63
CA GLU A 119 18.21 20.75 6.47
C GLU A 119 17.06 20.18 5.64
N TRP A 120 17.40 19.54 4.53
CA TRP A 120 16.42 18.90 3.65
C TRP A 120 16.59 17.38 3.72
N VAL A 121 15.63 16.74 4.39
CA VAL A 121 15.61 15.29 4.64
C VAL A 121 14.76 14.62 3.57
N GLU A 122 15.37 13.77 2.73
CA GLU A 122 14.70 13.22 1.54
C GLU A 122 13.51 12.33 1.91
N GLU A 123 13.63 11.65 3.05
CA GLU A 123 12.72 10.66 3.60
C GLU A 123 11.47 11.30 4.21
N GLU A 124 11.50 12.59 4.55
CA GLU A 124 10.40 13.32 5.19
C GLU A 124 9.50 14.09 4.21
N GLN A 125 9.84 14.12 2.92
CA GLN A 125 9.19 15.03 1.98
C GLN A 125 7.71 14.77 1.79
N LEU A 126 7.28 13.50 1.79
CA LEU A 126 5.87 13.15 1.74
C LEU A 126 5.17 13.54 3.04
N TYR A 127 5.75 13.23 4.20
CA TYR A 127 5.19 13.60 5.51
C TYR A 127 4.96 15.11 5.62
N GLN A 128 5.98 15.92 5.27
CA GLN A 128 5.87 17.38 5.27
C GLN A 128 4.84 17.89 4.25
N LEU A 129 4.75 17.24 3.08
CA LEU A 129 3.78 17.56 2.04
C LEU A 129 2.33 17.28 2.49
N LEU A 130 2.07 16.15 3.14
CA LEU A 130 0.73 15.82 3.64
C LEU A 130 0.33 16.76 4.77
N GLY A 131 1.23 17.00 5.74
CA GLY A 131 0.95 17.87 6.89
C GLY A 131 0.66 19.33 6.50
N ARG A 132 1.42 19.90 5.55
CA ARG A 132 1.17 21.30 5.14
C ARG A 132 -0.12 21.49 4.34
N ASN A 133 -0.67 20.41 3.77
CA ASN A 133 -1.92 20.41 3.03
C ASN A 133 -3.11 19.88 3.85
N GLY A 134 -2.95 19.66 5.17
CA GLY A 134 -4.06 19.31 6.05
C GLY A 134 -4.59 17.88 5.91
N ILE A 135 -3.83 16.98 5.30
CA ILE A 135 -4.31 15.62 4.98
C ILE A 135 -4.53 14.79 6.24
N HIS A 136 -3.73 15.01 7.28
CA HIS A 136 -3.88 14.30 8.55
C HIS A 136 -5.15 14.67 9.32
N GLU A 137 -5.75 15.83 9.00
CA GLU A 137 -7.00 16.31 9.58
C GLU A 137 -8.24 15.93 8.77
N GLU A 138 -8.06 15.66 7.47
CA GLU A 138 -9.16 15.38 6.54
C GLU A 138 -9.52 13.90 6.45
N TYR A 139 -8.53 13.02 6.60
CA TYR A 139 -8.69 11.57 6.45
C TYR A 139 -8.55 10.84 7.79
N ASP A 140 -9.39 9.84 7.98
CA ASP A 140 -9.35 8.96 9.15
C ASP A 140 -8.31 7.85 8.97
N ALA A 141 -8.08 7.43 7.71
CA ALA A 141 -7.18 6.36 7.31
C ALA A 141 -6.24 6.78 6.16
N ILE A 142 -4.94 6.49 6.26
CA ILE A 142 -3.95 6.67 5.20
C ILE A 142 -3.19 5.36 4.95
N ILE A 143 -3.22 4.87 3.71
CA ILE A 143 -2.54 3.63 3.31
C ILE A 143 -1.53 3.96 2.22
N CYS A 144 -0.30 3.50 2.38
CA CYS A 144 0.74 3.65 1.35
C CYS A 144 1.02 2.29 0.68
N ASP A 145 1.08 2.27 -0.65
CA ASP A 145 1.48 1.11 -1.47
C ASP A 145 2.76 1.43 -2.24
N PRO A 146 3.96 1.22 -1.65
CA PRO A 146 5.22 1.39 -2.33
C PRO A 146 5.63 0.15 -3.12
N GLN A 147 6.45 0.37 -4.15
CA GLN A 147 7.12 -0.72 -4.86
C GLN A 147 7.96 -1.61 -3.92
N ALA A 148 8.25 -2.84 -4.36
CA ALA A 148 9.03 -3.81 -3.59
C ALA A 148 10.49 -3.40 -3.33
N SER A 149 11.03 -2.50 -4.15
CA SER A 149 12.44 -2.09 -4.05
C SER A 149 12.61 -1.00 -3.00
N GLU A 150 13.65 -1.15 -2.17
CA GLU A 150 14.09 -0.09 -1.26
C GLU A 150 14.43 1.20 -2.03
N GLY A 151 14.12 2.34 -1.42
CA GLY A 151 14.36 3.66 -1.99
C GLY A 151 13.43 4.71 -1.39
N GLN A 152 13.53 5.94 -1.91
CA GLN A 152 12.82 7.09 -1.34
C GLN A 152 11.30 6.94 -1.30
N GLY A 153 10.69 6.17 -2.21
CA GLY A 153 9.25 5.89 -2.18
C GLY A 153 8.82 5.12 -0.92
N LEU A 154 9.54 4.05 -0.59
CA LEU A 154 9.32 3.26 0.61
C LEU A 154 9.61 4.06 1.89
N TYR A 155 10.74 4.76 1.92
CA TYR A 155 11.14 5.54 3.10
C TYR A 155 10.15 6.66 3.42
N ASN A 156 9.70 7.39 2.40
CA ASN A 156 8.67 8.41 2.58
C ASN A 156 7.32 7.80 3.00
N ALA A 157 6.94 6.63 2.48
CA ALA A 157 5.74 5.91 2.91
C ALA A 157 5.80 5.57 4.40
N VAL A 158 6.90 4.96 4.85
CA VAL A 158 7.08 4.54 6.23
C VAL A 158 7.26 5.74 7.17
N MET A 159 7.87 6.85 6.73
CA MET A 159 7.91 8.09 7.53
C MET A 159 6.51 8.70 7.73
N VAL A 160 5.61 8.56 6.76
CA VAL A 160 4.20 8.98 6.92
C VAL A 160 3.47 8.10 7.91
N THR A 161 3.65 6.78 7.82
CA THR A 161 2.77 5.83 8.51
C THR A 161 3.35 5.29 9.81
N GLN A 162 4.68 5.28 9.97
CA GLN A 162 5.47 4.70 11.07
C GLN A 162 5.12 3.25 11.43
N THR A 163 4.33 2.60 10.57
CA THR A 163 3.70 1.32 10.80
C THR A 163 3.60 0.58 9.48
N VAL A 164 3.89 -0.73 9.49
CA VAL A 164 3.83 -1.60 8.33
C VAL A 164 2.91 -2.81 8.55
N LEU A 165 2.24 -3.23 7.48
CA LEU A 165 1.59 -4.52 7.36
C LEU A 165 2.38 -5.34 6.33
N ILE A 166 2.72 -6.59 6.65
CA ILE A 166 3.68 -7.37 5.84
C ILE A 166 3.02 -8.58 5.17
N PRO A 167 2.57 -8.48 3.90
CA PRO A 167 2.11 -9.63 3.15
C PRO A 167 3.26 -10.59 2.80
N VAL A 168 3.03 -11.89 2.97
CA VAL A 168 4.05 -12.92 2.74
C VAL A 168 3.51 -14.14 2.01
N GLU A 169 4.25 -14.65 1.03
CA GLU A 169 3.94 -15.93 0.39
C GLU A 169 4.72 -17.07 1.04
N LEU A 170 4.10 -17.86 1.92
CA LEU A 170 4.75 -19.02 2.55
C LEU A 170 5.25 -19.99 1.45
N SER A 171 6.51 -19.92 1.07
CA SER A 171 7.08 -20.76 0.02
C SER A 171 8.29 -21.53 0.58
N GLY A 172 8.49 -22.77 0.12
CA GLY A 172 9.58 -23.64 0.58
C GLY A 172 10.98 -23.19 0.16
N LYS A 173 11.11 -22.07 -0.59
CA LYS A 173 12.38 -21.54 -1.08
C LYS A 173 12.67 -20.19 -0.42
N GLY A 174 13.27 -20.23 0.77
CA GLY A 174 14.44 -19.41 1.08
C GLY A 174 14.29 -17.92 1.43
N SER A 175 13.12 -17.38 1.76
CA SER A 175 13.01 -15.97 2.15
C SER A 175 11.98 -15.65 3.24
N LEU A 176 11.40 -16.66 3.89
CA LEU A 176 10.41 -16.47 4.97
C LEU A 176 10.81 -17.22 6.24
N SER A 177 12.01 -16.93 6.70
CA SER A 177 12.35 -17.12 8.11
C SER A 177 11.92 -15.88 8.89
N ILE A 178 11.58 -16.07 10.16
CA ILE A 178 11.38 -14.98 11.13
C ILE A 178 12.56 -13.99 11.05
N ASP A 179 13.79 -14.51 11.00
CA ASP A 179 15.02 -13.72 10.83
C ASP A 179 15.00 -12.75 9.63
N GLY A 180 14.28 -13.09 8.55
CA GLY A 180 14.16 -12.24 7.36
C GLY A 180 13.19 -11.09 7.57
N LEU A 181 12.09 -11.33 8.31
CA LEU A 181 11.15 -10.30 8.71
C LEU A 181 11.80 -9.33 9.72
N GLU A 182 12.61 -9.84 10.64
CA GLU A 182 13.39 -9.01 11.55
C GLU A 182 14.39 -8.12 10.79
N GLN A 183 15.14 -8.69 9.85
CA GLN A 183 16.07 -7.92 9.03
C GLN A 183 15.38 -6.81 8.22
N LEU A 184 14.18 -7.07 7.69
CA LEU A 184 13.38 -6.08 6.98
C LEU A 184 13.01 -4.91 7.91
N VAL A 185 12.45 -5.21 9.09
CA VAL A 185 12.01 -4.17 10.04
C VAL A 185 13.20 -3.40 10.59
N ASP A 186 14.24 -4.10 11.05
CA ASP A 186 15.48 -3.48 11.52
C ASP A 186 16.12 -2.61 10.43
N GLY A 187 16.04 -3.05 9.17
CA GLY A 187 16.52 -2.28 8.02
C GLY A 187 15.77 -0.96 7.86
N LEU A 188 14.44 -0.96 7.96
CA LEU A 188 13.63 0.26 7.91
C LEU A 188 13.95 1.20 9.08
N GLU A 189 13.97 0.68 10.30
CA GLU A 189 14.27 1.48 11.51
C GLU A 189 15.65 2.13 11.44
N ASN A 190 16.68 1.38 11.04
CA ASN A 190 18.05 1.91 10.96
C ASN A 190 18.23 2.95 9.85
N ASN A 191 17.53 2.81 8.72
CA ASN A 191 17.63 3.78 7.62
C ASN A 191 16.87 5.08 7.90
N LEU A 192 15.79 5.01 8.70
CA LEU A 192 14.91 6.14 8.99
C LEU A 192 15.19 6.80 10.35
N ASP A 193 15.94 6.12 11.24
CA ASP A 193 16.16 6.53 12.64
C ASP A 193 14.84 6.72 13.41
N ILE A 194 13.88 5.81 13.19
CA ILE A 194 12.58 5.75 13.87
C ILE A 194 12.28 4.33 14.35
N GLU A 195 11.34 4.20 15.29
CA GLU A 195 10.68 2.92 15.56
C GLU A 195 9.61 2.65 14.49
N VAL A 196 9.54 1.41 14.00
CA VAL A 196 8.54 0.99 13.02
C VAL A 196 7.62 -0.06 13.62
N GLY A 197 6.35 0.30 13.77
CA GLY A 197 5.32 -0.63 14.22
C GLY A 197 5.04 -1.70 13.17
N VAL A 198 4.78 -2.94 13.60
CA VAL A 198 4.34 -4.03 12.71
C VAL A 198 2.94 -4.45 13.14
N LEU A 199 1.94 -4.17 12.29
CA LEU A 199 0.54 -4.57 12.55
C LEU A 199 0.35 -6.08 12.49
N GLY A 200 1.16 -6.74 11.68
CA GLY A 200 1.12 -8.17 11.53
C GLY A 200 1.75 -8.63 10.24
N VAL A 201 1.95 -9.93 10.19
CA VAL A 201 2.41 -10.65 9.01
C VAL A 201 1.21 -11.38 8.43
N VAL A 202 0.93 -11.15 7.15
CA VAL A 202 -0.28 -11.66 6.49
C VAL A 202 0.11 -12.68 5.42
N PRO A 203 0.04 -13.99 5.72
CA PRO A 203 0.19 -15.03 4.73
C PRO A 203 -0.84 -14.91 3.61
N VAL A 204 -0.37 -14.69 2.39
CA VAL A 204 -1.17 -14.62 1.17
C VAL A 204 -0.92 -15.82 0.27
N ALA A 205 -1.80 -16.01 -0.72
CA ALA A 205 -1.74 -17.10 -1.69
C ALA A 205 -1.59 -18.50 -1.05
N PHE A 206 -2.12 -18.70 0.17
CA PHE A 206 -1.94 -19.92 0.95
C PHE A 206 -2.66 -21.12 0.31
N GLY A 207 -1.89 -22.13 -0.06
CA GLY A 207 -2.33 -23.33 -0.78
C GLY A 207 -2.54 -24.58 0.09
N ASP A 208 -2.32 -24.49 1.41
CA ASP A 208 -2.47 -25.61 2.37
C ASP A 208 -1.54 -26.81 2.18
N THR A 209 -0.41 -26.61 1.52
CA THR A 209 0.56 -27.70 1.41
C THR A 209 1.22 -27.97 2.76
N THR A 210 1.70 -29.18 3.01
CA THR A 210 2.39 -29.53 4.27
C THR A 210 3.54 -28.59 4.60
N GLY A 211 4.33 -28.16 3.61
CA GLY A 211 5.41 -27.20 3.84
C GLY A 211 4.90 -25.80 4.23
N GLN A 212 3.79 -25.36 3.62
CA GLN A 212 3.16 -24.09 3.98
C GLN A 212 2.55 -24.12 5.39
N GLN A 213 1.91 -25.23 5.77
CA GLN A 213 1.39 -25.44 7.12
C GLN A 213 2.51 -25.34 8.17
N GLN A 214 3.66 -26.01 7.93
CA GLN A 214 4.81 -25.94 8.82
C GLN A 214 5.40 -24.53 8.97
N HIS A 215 5.46 -23.76 7.89
CA HIS A 215 5.91 -22.37 7.95
C HIS A 215 4.90 -21.48 8.67
N LEU A 216 3.60 -21.70 8.45
CA LEU A 216 2.54 -20.97 9.16
C LEU A 216 2.59 -21.26 10.67
N GLU A 217 2.73 -22.53 11.05
CA GLU A 217 2.89 -22.93 12.46
C GLU A 217 4.11 -22.25 13.10
N THR A 218 5.26 -22.27 12.43
CA THR A 218 6.47 -21.56 12.90
C THR A 218 6.22 -20.07 13.11
N LEU A 219 5.52 -19.42 12.17
CA LEU A 219 5.22 -17.98 12.25
C LEU A 219 4.23 -17.66 13.38
N GLN A 220 3.24 -18.54 13.61
CA GLN A 220 2.25 -18.38 14.68
C GLN A 220 2.79 -18.74 16.07
N GLU A 221 3.83 -19.57 16.15
CA GLU A 221 4.56 -19.85 17.39
C GLU A 221 5.52 -18.72 17.78
N ASP A 222 5.92 -17.88 16.82
CA ASP A 222 6.67 -16.67 17.11
C ASP A 222 5.76 -15.65 17.81
N VAL A 223 6.26 -15.12 18.92
CA VAL A 223 5.52 -14.14 19.74
C VAL A 223 5.80 -12.70 19.31
N LYS A 224 6.72 -12.50 18.35
CA LYS A 224 7.14 -11.15 17.95
C LYS A 224 6.13 -10.46 17.03
N TYR A 225 5.56 -11.20 16.08
CA TYR A 225 4.64 -10.64 15.09
C TYR A 225 3.34 -11.43 15.05
N ASP A 226 2.23 -10.72 15.14
CA ASP A 226 0.91 -11.33 15.02
C ASP A 226 0.64 -11.77 13.57
N VAL A 227 -0.18 -12.82 13.45
CA VAL A 227 -0.68 -13.33 12.16
C VAL A 227 -2.20 -13.15 12.13
N PRO A 228 -2.68 -11.91 11.92
CA PRO A 228 -4.10 -11.57 12.10
C PRO A 228 -4.99 -12.25 11.05
N ALA A 229 -4.46 -12.49 9.85
CA ALA A 229 -5.20 -13.13 8.78
C ALA A 229 -4.33 -14.03 7.89
N VAL A 230 -4.96 -15.07 7.34
CA VAL A 230 -4.37 -15.95 6.32
C VAL A 230 -5.29 -16.02 5.10
N PHE A 231 -4.80 -15.48 3.99
CA PHE A 231 -5.50 -15.44 2.71
C PHE A 231 -5.16 -16.66 1.86
N ARG A 232 -6.21 -17.40 1.50
CA ARG A 232 -6.09 -18.57 0.63
C ARG A 232 -5.77 -18.13 -0.80
N LYS A 233 -5.18 -19.04 -1.58
CA LYS A 233 -4.98 -18.82 -3.01
C LYS A 233 -6.32 -18.63 -3.74
N ARG A 234 -6.46 -17.52 -4.47
CA ARG A 234 -7.67 -17.10 -5.20
C ARG A 234 -7.33 -16.52 -6.57
N GLU A 235 -6.56 -17.27 -7.39
CA GLU A 235 -6.05 -16.80 -8.69
C GLU A 235 -7.12 -16.15 -9.57
N SER A 236 -8.29 -16.79 -9.72
CA SER A 236 -9.35 -16.25 -10.57
C SER A 236 -9.93 -14.93 -10.07
N LEU A 237 -10.10 -14.77 -8.74
CA LEU A 237 -10.59 -13.51 -8.17
C LEU A 237 -9.54 -12.41 -8.34
N MET A 238 -8.28 -12.73 -8.05
CA MET A 238 -7.19 -11.76 -8.16
C MET A 238 -6.96 -11.34 -9.60
N GLN A 239 -7.05 -12.27 -10.55
CA GLN A 239 -6.98 -11.94 -11.97
C GLN A 239 -8.14 -11.02 -12.40
N GLU A 240 -9.36 -11.34 -11.96
CA GLU A 240 -10.53 -10.54 -12.30
C GLU A 240 -10.46 -9.12 -11.75
N MET A 241 -9.85 -8.89 -10.58
CA MET A 241 -9.59 -7.53 -10.07
C MET A 241 -8.79 -6.68 -11.07
N TRP A 242 -7.75 -7.26 -11.69
CA TRP A 242 -6.93 -6.57 -12.66
C TRP A 242 -7.65 -6.41 -14.01
N ASP A 243 -8.36 -7.44 -14.46
CA ASP A 243 -9.08 -7.40 -15.74
C ASP A 243 -10.24 -6.40 -15.71
N ALA A 244 -10.90 -6.24 -14.55
CA ALA A 244 -12.03 -5.35 -14.35
C ALA A 244 -11.67 -3.94 -13.85
N GLN A 245 -10.39 -3.68 -13.52
CA GLN A 245 -9.97 -2.47 -12.79
C GLN A 245 -10.86 -2.22 -11.56
N ALA A 246 -10.91 -3.22 -10.68
CA ALA A 246 -11.83 -3.22 -9.55
C ALA A 246 -11.22 -3.93 -8.32
N THR A 247 -11.68 -3.54 -7.15
CA THR A 247 -11.39 -4.25 -5.89
C THR A 247 -12.05 -5.64 -5.87
N ALA A 248 -11.63 -6.53 -4.97
CA ALA A 248 -12.26 -7.85 -4.84
C ALA A 248 -13.75 -7.73 -4.47
N TYR A 249 -14.09 -6.71 -3.67
CA TYR A 249 -15.47 -6.38 -3.30
C TYR A 249 -16.31 -6.07 -4.53
N GLN A 250 -15.91 -5.10 -5.34
CA GLN A 250 -16.60 -4.74 -6.59
C GLN A 250 -16.68 -5.94 -7.56
N VAL A 251 -15.62 -6.74 -7.68
CA VAL A 251 -15.62 -7.96 -8.49
C VAL A 251 -16.71 -8.95 -8.06
N VAL A 252 -16.87 -9.16 -6.75
CA VAL A 252 -17.85 -10.07 -6.18
C VAL A 252 -19.27 -9.49 -6.25
N GLU A 253 -19.45 -8.22 -5.88
CA GLU A 253 -20.75 -7.54 -5.85
C GLU A 253 -21.37 -7.43 -7.24
N ASN A 254 -20.58 -7.04 -8.23
CA ASN A 254 -21.03 -6.87 -9.61
C ASN A 254 -20.87 -8.16 -10.45
N ALA A 255 -20.40 -9.25 -9.83
CA ALA A 255 -20.21 -10.55 -10.45
C ALA A 255 -19.42 -10.50 -11.78
N TYR A 256 -18.32 -9.72 -11.77
CA TYR A 256 -17.44 -9.53 -12.92
C TYR A 256 -16.90 -10.86 -13.45
N LYS A 257 -16.77 -10.97 -14.76
CA LYS A 257 -16.07 -12.09 -15.41
C LYS A 257 -15.43 -11.62 -16.70
N ASP A 258 -14.14 -11.93 -16.88
CA ASP A 258 -13.38 -11.55 -18.05
C ASP A 258 -13.41 -10.01 -18.29
N GLY A 259 -13.48 -9.21 -17.20
CA GLY A 259 -13.55 -7.75 -17.20
C GLY A 259 -14.95 -7.15 -17.39
N GLU A 260 -16.00 -7.97 -17.54
CA GLU A 260 -17.37 -7.50 -17.80
C GLU A 260 -18.32 -7.78 -16.61
N GLU A 261 -19.17 -6.81 -16.26
CA GLU A 261 -20.18 -6.94 -15.20
C GLU A 261 -21.24 -8.02 -15.52
N GLY A 262 -21.64 -8.79 -14.51
CA GLY A 262 -22.87 -9.60 -14.54
C GLY A 262 -22.79 -10.97 -15.22
N VAL A 263 -21.65 -11.67 -15.18
CA VAL A 263 -21.44 -12.85 -16.05
C VAL A 263 -20.97 -14.12 -15.33
N ARG A 264 -20.92 -14.17 -13.99
CA ARG A 264 -20.61 -15.43 -13.27
C ARG A 264 -21.39 -15.68 -12.00
N ARG A 265 -21.48 -16.96 -11.66
CA ARG A 265 -21.83 -17.37 -10.29
C ARG A 265 -20.62 -17.10 -9.40
N VAL A 266 -20.80 -16.28 -8.38
CA VAL A 266 -19.80 -16.05 -7.33
C VAL A 266 -19.77 -17.28 -6.40
N PRO A 267 -18.61 -17.94 -6.23
CA PRO A 267 -18.43 -19.00 -5.25
C PRO A 267 -18.39 -18.48 -3.80
N ASP A 268 -18.95 -19.24 -2.85
CA ASP A 268 -18.95 -18.90 -1.40
C ASP A 268 -17.55 -18.54 -0.86
N ARG A 269 -16.51 -19.24 -1.35
CA ARG A 269 -15.10 -19.01 -1.00
C ARG A 269 -14.55 -17.62 -1.34
N GLU A 270 -15.22 -16.86 -2.21
CA GLU A 270 -14.88 -15.48 -2.53
C GLU A 270 -15.52 -14.52 -1.52
N HIS A 271 -16.77 -14.78 -1.10
CA HIS A 271 -17.36 -14.08 0.04
C HIS A 271 -16.54 -14.29 1.32
N GLU A 272 -16.09 -15.52 1.60
CA GLU A 272 -15.16 -15.81 2.70
C GLU A 272 -13.83 -15.03 2.60
N THR A 273 -13.45 -14.59 1.40
CA THR A 273 -12.23 -13.77 1.21
C THR A 273 -12.51 -12.32 1.57
N LEU A 274 -13.68 -11.80 1.24
CA LEU A 274 -14.11 -10.44 1.63
C LEU A 274 -14.31 -10.35 3.14
N GLU A 275 -15.01 -11.32 3.74
CA GLU A 275 -15.22 -11.37 5.20
C GLU A 275 -13.88 -11.33 5.96
N LYS A 276 -12.83 -11.95 5.42
CA LYS A 276 -11.48 -11.89 6.00
C LYS A 276 -10.80 -10.53 5.86
N TYR A 277 -11.05 -9.79 4.79
CA TYR A 277 -10.58 -8.41 4.67
C TYR A 277 -11.33 -7.51 5.66
N ASP A 278 -12.63 -7.72 5.85
CA ASP A 278 -13.42 -6.99 6.85
C ASP A 278 -12.93 -7.28 8.28
N GLU A 279 -12.66 -8.55 8.61
CA GLU A 279 -12.10 -8.96 9.90
C GLU A 279 -10.71 -8.34 10.14
N LEU A 280 -9.82 -8.40 9.14
CA LEU A 280 -8.48 -7.81 9.24
C LEU A 280 -8.55 -6.28 9.37
N ALA A 281 -9.42 -5.61 8.62
CA ALA A 281 -9.62 -4.17 8.72
C ALA A 281 -10.10 -3.78 10.12
N ALA A 282 -11.08 -4.49 10.67
CA ALA A 282 -11.58 -4.25 12.02
C ALA A 282 -10.49 -4.48 13.09
N GLU A 283 -9.68 -5.53 12.96
CA GLU A 283 -8.56 -5.78 13.89
C GLU A 283 -7.50 -4.66 13.83
N ILE A 284 -7.18 -4.17 12.63
CA ILE A 284 -6.28 -3.02 12.47
C ILE A 284 -6.89 -1.76 13.09
N GLU A 285 -8.17 -1.48 12.84
CA GLU A 285 -8.89 -0.34 13.43
C GLU A 285 -8.84 -0.39 14.97
N GLU A 286 -9.10 -1.55 15.58
CA GLU A 286 -9.02 -1.75 17.02
C GLU A 286 -7.59 -1.54 17.56
N ALA A 287 -6.56 -1.95 16.82
CA ALA A 287 -5.17 -1.77 17.22
C ALA A 287 -4.74 -0.29 17.26
N PHE A 288 -5.29 0.57 16.40
CA PHE A 288 -5.01 2.01 16.40
C PHE A 288 -5.81 2.81 17.43
N ASP A 289 -6.91 2.24 17.94
CA ASP A 289 -7.74 2.85 18.99
C ASP A 289 -7.26 2.54 20.42
N ALA A 290 -6.36 1.57 20.59
CA ALA A 290 -5.86 1.06 21.88
C ALA A 290 -4.74 1.91 22.51
#